data_AF-A0A4Y2K3X6-F1
#
_entry.id   AF-A0A4Y2K3X6-F1
#
_cell.length_a   1.000
_cell.length_b   1.000
_cell.length_c   1.000
_cell.angle_alpha   90.00
_cell.angle_beta   90.00
_cell.angle_gamma   90.00
#
_symmetry.space_group_name_H-M   'P 1'
#
loop_
_entity.id
_entity.type
_entity.pdbx_description
1 polymer ?
#
loop_
_entity_poly.entity_id
_entity_poly.type
_entity_poly.pdbx_seq_one_letter_code
_entity_poly.pdbx_strand_id
1 'polypeptide(L)'
;MAGPDYERGKNGNCLGVPKLRRARSLDIFLQYFQGNAKTNGFNFEDDFLVQYLRHSKYDVQKALKHMQNYVVLRRKYSNLFKSIPDYHLDSKQSAPLIFPLPNRTPDGCMVYITQPGKWNPAKMEYDDFVRSCMMVLLQLMRDPMTQINGLKSIHDFSGTSWRHYMYCTPHKMHFLFYAAIDCIPARYKEIHFINESFVMRAMWAIVRGILSEKIRSRVYFHSKVEELLDFFPPSVLPVEYGGEVQDISMETWLRKANKEHETNTIKGQPNYY
;
A
#
# COMPACT_ATOMS: atom_id res chain seq x y z
N MET A 1 16.57 -11.33 -20.37
CA MET A 1 16.70 -12.50 -19.46
C MET A 1 15.36 -12.69 -18.78
N ALA A 2 14.91 -13.94 -18.66
CA ALA A 2 13.51 -14.35 -18.46
C ALA A 2 12.74 -13.55 -17.39
N GLY A 3 11.56 -13.04 -17.77
CA GLY A 3 10.64 -12.40 -16.85
C GLY A 3 10.16 -13.39 -15.78
N PRO A 4 9.95 -12.96 -14.52
CA PRO A 4 9.63 -13.91 -13.47
C PRO A 4 8.19 -14.42 -13.62
N ASP A 5 8.05 -15.70 -13.94
CA ASP A 5 6.81 -16.45 -14.17
C ASP A 5 6.05 -16.73 -12.85
N TYR A 6 5.92 -15.72 -12.00
CA TYR A 6 5.39 -15.85 -10.64
C TYR A 6 3.86 -15.99 -10.55
N GLU A 7 3.12 -15.75 -11.64
CA GLU A 7 1.69 -16.11 -11.68
C GLU A 7 1.48 -17.63 -11.75
N ARG A 8 2.51 -18.41 -12.11
CA ARG A 8 2.43 -19.86 -12.19
C ARG A 8 2.97 -20.50 -10.92
N GLY A 9 2.13 -20.60 -9.90
CA GLY A 9 2.24 -21.80 -9.04
C GLY A 9 2.29 -23.02 -9.96
N LYS A 10 3.12 -24.03 -9.65
CA LYS A 10 3.51 -25.15 -10.55
C LYS A 10 2.37 -25.84 -11.35
N ASN A 11 1.09 -25.57 -11.01
CA ASN A 11 -0.12 -26.10 -11.63
C ASN A 11 -1.13 -25.01 -12.12
N GLY A 12 -0.73 -23.75 -12.34
CA GLY A 12 -1.65 -22.65 -12.75
C GLY A 12 -2.54 -22.09 -11.63
N ASN A 13 -2.20 -22.37 -10.38
CA ASN A 13 -2.91 -21.94 -9.17
C ASN A 13 -2.37 -20.60 -8.66
N CYS A 14 -3.26 -19.62 -8.43
CA CYS A 14 -2.92 -18.36 -7.78
C CYS A 14 -3.38 -18.43 -6.31
N LEU A 15 -2.47 -18.29 -5.35
CA LEU A 15 -2.73 -18.46 -3.92
C LEU A 15 -3.32 -19.83 -3.55
N GLY A 16 -2.96 -20.88 -4.31
CA GLY A 16 -3.53 -22.21 -4.16
C GLY A 16 -4.97 -22.36 -4.69
N VAL A 17 -5.50 -21.35 -5.41
CA VAL A 17 -6.86 -21.35 -5.95
C VAL A 17 -6.85 -21.73 -7.44
N PRO A 18 -7.60 -22.78 -7.86
CA PRO A 18 -7.69 -23.20 -9.27
C PRO A 18 -8.32 -22.14 -10.19
N LYS A 19 -7.89 -22.10 -11.45
CA LYS A 19 -8.36 -21.13 -12.48
C LYS A 19 -9.89 -21.07 -12.58
N LEU A 20 -10.57 -22.22 -12.58
CA LEU A 20 -12.03 -22.30 -12.67
C LEU A 20 -12.73 -21.60 -11.50
N ARG A 21 -12.22 -21.81 -10.27
CA ARG A 21 -12.76 -21.14 -9.08
C ARG A 21 -12.52 -19.63 -9.15
N ARG A 22 -11.38 -19.18 -9.67
CA ARG A 22 -11.09 -17.74 -9.84
C ARG A 22 -12.07 -17.04 -10.77
N ALA A 23 -12.34 -17.66 -11.93
CA ALA A 23 -13.32 -17.15 -12.90
C ALA A 23 -14.72 -17.07 -12.27
N ARG A 24 -15.19 -18.17 -11.67
CA ARG A 24 -16.49 -18.22 -10.99
C ARG A 24 -16.61 -17.18 -9.86
N SER A 25 -15.55 -16.98 -9.07
CA SER A 25 -15.54 -15.97 -8.01
C SER A 25 -15.66 -14.56 -8.58
N LEU A 26 -15.04 -14.26 -9.73
CA LEU A 26 -15.18 -12.97 -10.40
C LEU A 26 -16.60 -12.76 -10.92
N ASP A 27 -17.20 -13.76 -11.56
CA ASP A 27 -18.58 -13.69 -12.06
C ASP A 27 -19.58 -13.39 -10.94
N ILE A 28 -19.49 -14.13 -9.83
CA ILE A 28 -20.34 -13.90 -8.65
C ILE A 28 -20.06 -12.51 -8.06
N PHE A 29 -18.80 -12.08 -8.03
CA PHE A 29 -18.45 -10.79 -7.47
C PHE A 29 -19.00 -9.64 -8.30
N LEU A 30 -18.95 -9.73 -9.64
CA LEU A 30 -19.57 -8.78 -10.57
C LEU A 30 -21.09 -8.69 -10.37
N GLN A 31 -21.77 -9.83 -10.18
CA GLN A 31 -23.21 -9.86 -9.90
C GLN A 31 -23.59 -9.07 -8.64
N TYR A 32 -22.73 -9.06 -7.61
CA TYR A 32 -22.98 -8.26 -6.40
C TYR A 32 -22.93 -6.75 -6.62
N PHE A 33 -22.32 -6.27 -7.71
CA PHE A 33 -22.29 -4.85 -8.06
C PHE A 33 -23.42 -4.46 -9.04
N GLN A 34 -24.04 -5.44 -9.70
CA GLN A 34 -25.25 -5.22 -10.51
C GLN A 34 -26.46 -5.03 -9.59
N GLY A 35 -26.94 -3.77 -9.47
CA GLY A 35 -28.17 -3.46 -8.72
C GLY A 35 -27.99 -3.27 -7.20
N ASN A 36 -26.76 -3.22 -6.68
CA ASN A 36 -26.52 -3.03 -5.25
C ASN A 36 -26.47 -1.55 -4.87
N ALA A 37 -27.49 -1.08 -4.13
CA ALA A 37 -27.61 0.29 -3.66
C ALA A 37 -26.37 0.83 -2.93
N LYS A 38 -25.64 -0.03 -2.20
CA LYS A 38 -24.42 0.39 -1.48
C LYS A 38 -23.24 0.67 -2.40
N THR A 39 -23.22 0.16 -3.62
CA THR A 39 -22.15 0.36 -4.61
C THR A 39 -22.61 1.15 -5.83
N ASN A 40 -23.89 1.50 -5.91
CA ASN A 40 -24.44 2.39 -6.95
C ASN A 40 -23.58 3.65 -7.14
N GLY A 41 -23.28 3.98 -8.39
CA GLY A 41 -22.47 5.14 -8.78
C GLY A 41 -20.97 4.88 -8.96
N PHE A 42 -20.49 3.65 -8.74
CA PHE A 42 -19.12 3.26 -9.08
C PHE A 42 -19.11 2.14 -10.12
N ASN A 43 -18.43 2.37 -11.24
CA ASN A 43 -18.06 1.31 -12.18
C ASN A 43 -16.64 0.86 -11.88
N PHE A 44 -16.44 -0.44 -11.70
CA PHE A 44 -15.15 -1.02 -11.36
C PHE A 44 -14.69 -1.94 -12.48
N GLU A 45 -13.44 -1.76 -12.89
CA GLU A 45 -12.80 -2.67 -13.84
C GLU A 45 -12.53 -4.03 -13.20
N ASP A 46 -12.60 -5.09 -14.01
CA ASP A 46 -12.34 -6.48 -13.58
C ASP A 46 -11.00 -6.59 -12.83
N ASP A 47 -9.99 -5.86 -13.30
CA ASP A 47 -8.65 -5.83 -12.72
C ASP A 47 -8.64 -5.31 -11.29
N PHE A 48 -9.41 -4.26 -11.03
CA PHE A 48 -9.58 -3.72 -9.69
C PHE A 48 -10.30 -4.72 -8.77
N LEU A 49 -11.38 -5.35 -9.26
CA LEU A 49 -12.13 -6.37 -8.50
C LEU A 49 -11.26 -7.58 -8.14
N VAL A 50 -10.41 -8.02 -9.08
CA VAL A 50 -9.49 -9.13 -8.88
C VAL A 50 -8.51 -8.86 -7.72
N GLN A 51 -8.13 -7.61 -7.46
CA GLN A 51 -7.27 -7.26 -6.31
C GLN A 51 -7.93 -7.66 -4.98
N TYR A 52 -9.23 -7.35 -4.80
CA TYR A 52 -9.99 -7.69 -3.59
C TYR A 52 -10.23 -9.20 -3.47
N LEU A 53 -10.46 -9.87 -4.60
CA LEU A 53 -10.54 -11.33 -4.64
C LEU A 53 -9.21 -11.98 -4.24
N ARG A 54 -8.08 -11.52 -4.78
CA ARG A 54 -6.74 -11.99 -4.39
C ARG A 54 -6.45 -11.74 -2.92
N HIS A 55 -6.74 -10.53 -2.41
CA HIS A 55 -6.62 -10.20 -0.99
C HIS A 55 -7.36 -11.22 -0.11
N SER A 56 -8.57 -11.59 -0.54
CA SER A 56 -9.49 -12.48 0.18
C SER A 56 -9.31 -13.96 -0.15
N LYS A 57 -8.26 -14.35 -0.89
CA LYS A 57 -8.06 -15.74 -1.38
C LYS A 57 -9.30 -16.29 -2.12
N TYR A 58 -9.93 -15.43 -2.93
CA TYR A 58 -11.14 -15.69 -3.71
C TYR A 58 -12.37 -16.07 -2.87
N ASP A 59 -12.39 -15.69 -1.59
CA ASP A 59 -13.59 -15.66 -0.75
C ASP A 59 -14.40 -14.40 -1.10
N VAL A 60 -15.53 -14.60 -1.79
CA VAL A 60 -16.34 -13.50 -2.34
C VAL A 60 -16.96 -12.64 -1.25
N GLN A 61 -17.38 -13.24 -0.12
CA GLN A 61 -18.01 -12.48 0.97
C GLN A 61 -17.00 -11.58 1.67
N LYS A 62 -15.78 -12.07 1.89
CA LYS A 62 -14.69 -11.25 2.43
C LYS A 62 -14.28 -10.14 1.47
N ALA A 63 -14.17 -10.45 0.18
CA ALA A 63 -13.86 -9.46 -0.85
C ALA A 63 -14.92 -8.35 -0.90
N LEU A 64 -16.20 -8.72 -0.82
CA LEU A 64 -17.32 -7.78 -0.80
C LEU A 64 -17.27 -6.85 0.43
N LYS A 65 -17.04 -7.39 1.62
CA LYS A 65 -16.92 -6.57 2.84
C LYS A 65 -15.78 -5.54 2.71
N HIS A 66 -14.61 -5.98 2.24
CA HIS A 66 -13.43 -5.12 2.07
C HIS A 66 -13.69 -4.02 1.03
N MET A 67 -14.33 -4.37 -0.08
CA MET A 67 -14.66 -3.42 -1.13
C MET A 67 -15.76 -2.42 -0.71
N GLN A 68 -16.72 -2.85 0.12
CA GLN A 68 -17.68 -1.92 0.74
C GLN A 68 -16.98 -0.89 1.62
N ASN A 69 -15.95 -1.28 2.39
CA ASN A 69 -15.14 -0.32 3.14
C ASN A 69 -14.45 0.69 2.23
N TYR A 70 -13.87 0.24 1.10
CA TYR A 70 -13.30 1.14 0.11
C TYR A 70 -14.33 2.13 -0.45
N VAL A 71 -15.53 1.66 -0.79
CA VAL A 71 -16.62 2.52 -1.29
C VAL A 71 -17.04 3.57 -0.25
N VAL A 72 -17.15 3.16 1.02
CA VAL A 72 -17.46 4.09 2.12
C VAL A 72 -16.35 5.12 2.29
N LEU A 73 -15.09 4.71 2.28
CA LEU A 73 -13.93 5.60 2.33
C LEU A 73 -13.97 6.61 1.16
N ARG A 74 -14.19 6.14 -0.08
CA ARG A 74 -14.25 6.98 -1.28
C ARG A 74 -15.40 7.97 -1.27
N ARG A 75 -16.57 7.60 -0.72
CA ARG A 75 -17.70 8.54 -0.57
C ARG A 75 -17.45 9.57 0.53
N LYS A 76 -16.99 9.12 1.71
CA LYS A 76 -16.84 9.99 2.89
C LYS A 76 -15.62 10.92 2.79
N TYR A 77 -14.55 10.46 2.14
CA TYR A 77 -13.28 11.17 2.00
C TYR A 77 -12.91 11.30 0.53
N SER A 78 -13.85 11.76 -0.30
CA SER A 78 -13.68 11.89 -1.75
C SER A 78 -12.47 12.74 -2.16
N ASN A 79 -12.11 13.73 -1.32
CA ASN A 79 -10.90 14.53 -1.51
C ASN A 79 -9.62 13.69 -1.54
N LEU A 80 -9.55 12.54 -0.87
CA LEU A 80 -8.36 11.66 -0.89
C LEU A 80 -8.20 10.89 -2.22
N PHE A 81 -9.18 10.98 -3.12
CA PHE A 81 -9.18 10.31 -4.43
C PHE A 81 -9.19 11.30 -5.59
N LYS A 82 -8.88 12.57 -5.31
CA LYS A 82 -8.59 13.58 -6.34
C LYS A 82 -7.11 13.52 -6.70
N SER A 83 -6.74 14.12 -7.82
CA SER A 83 -5.34 14.30 -8.19
C SER A 83 -4.60 15.13 -7.14
N ILE A 84 -3.29 14.90 -7.03
CA ILE A 84 -2.39 15.75 -6.25
C ILE A 84 -1.82 16.78 -7.22
N PRO A 85 -1.76 18.07 -6.85
CA PRO A 85 -1.11 19.08 -7.68
C PRO A 85 0.33 18.71 -8.06
N ASP A 86 0.69 18.89 -9.34
CA ASP A 86 1.98 18.50 -9.90
C ASP A 86 3.19 19.10 -9.15
N TYR A 87 3.04 20.29 -8.56
CA TYR A 87 4.13 20.93 -7.79
C TYR A 87 4.51 20.14 -6.53
N HIS A 88 3.66 19.24 -6.04
CA HIS A 88 4.02 18.31 -4.96
C HIS A 88 4.84 17.11 -5.47
N LEU A 89 4.81 16.86 -6.78
CA LEU A 89 5.58 15.82 -7.47
C LEU A 89 6.88 16.38 -8.09
N ASP A 90 6.97 17.71 -8.25
CA ASP A 90 8.12 18.39 -8.84
C ASP A 90 9.34 18.31 -7.89
N SER A 91 10.21 17.34 -8.19
CA SER A 91 11.17 16.72 -7.29
C SER A 91 12.49 17.47 -7.09
N LYS A 92 12.68 18.65 -7.70
CA LYS A 92 14.01 19.29 -7.72
C LYS A 92 14.53 19.76 -6.36
N GLN A 93 13.68 19.84 -5.32
CA GLN A 93 14.09 20.31 -3.99
C GLN A 93 13.57 19.47 -2.81
N SER A 94 12.67 18.50 -3.01
CA SER A 94 12.09 17.71 -1.91
C SER A 94 12.21 16.22 -2.17
N ALA A 95 12.97 15.54 -1.31
CA ALA A 95 13.03 14.08 -1.33
C ALA A 95 11.63 13.47 -1.09
N PRO A 96 11.31 12.35 -1.75
CA PRO A 96 9.96 11.79 -1.73
C PRO A 96 9.50 11.39 -0.33
N LEU A 97 8.27 11.79 0.03
CA LEU A 97 7.63 11.49 1.32
C LEU A 97 7.32 10.01 1.47
N ILE A 98 6.98 9.36 0.36
CA ILE A 98 6.71 7.94 0.24
C ILE A 98 7.30 7.46 -1.09
N PHE A 99 8.04 6.36 -1.06
CA PHE A 99 8.65 5.81 -2.26
C PHE A 99 8.78 4.28 -2.16
N PRO A 100 8.47 3.55 -3.25
CA PRO A 100 8.75 2.13 -3.34
C PRO A 100 10.23 1.85 -3.59
N LEU A 101 10.73 0.75 -3.04
CA LEU A 101 12.06 0.25 -3.33
C LEU A 101 12.06 -0.54 -4.65
N PRO A 102 13.16 -0.50 -5.42
CA PRO A 102 13.23 -1.16 -6.73
C PRO A 102 13.22 -2.68 -6.63
N ASN A 103 13.73 -3.22 -5.52
CA ASN A 103 13.91 -4.65 -5.30
C ASN A 103 12.84 -5.19 -4.35
N ARG A 104 12.33 -6.38 -4.67
CA ARG A 104 11.45 -7.16 -3.78
C ARG A 104 12.30 -7.93 -2.78
N THR A 105 11.73 -8.25 -1.62
CA THR A 105 12.34 -9.20 -0.68
C THR A 105 12.39 -10.62 -1.25
N PRO A 106 13.20 -11.53 -0.67
CA PRO A 106 13.31 -12.92 -1.14
C PRO A 106 11.99 -13.69 -1.16
N ASP A 107 11.05 -13.36 -0.26
CA ASP A 107 9.68 -13.90 -0.24
C ASP A 107 8.74 -13.20 -1.27
N GLY A 108 9.31 -12.32 -2.09
CA GLY A 108 8.67 -11.63 -3.20
C GLY A 108 7.79 -10.45 -2.79
N CYS A 109 7.85 -10.00 -1.54
CA CYS A 109 7.08 -8.83 -1.09
C CYS A 109 7.66 -7.53 -1.68
N MET A 110 6.75 -6.63 -2.00
CA MET A 110 7.11 -5.26 -2.37
C MET A 110 7.46 -4.49 -1.10
N VAL A 111 8.50 -3.65 -1.12
CA VAL A 111 8.88 -2.79 0.02
C VAL A 111 8.71 -1.32 -0.34
N TYR A 112 8.10 -0.53 0.55
CA TYR A 112 8.10 0.92 0.43
C TYR A 112 8.50 1.58 1.74
N ILE A 113 9.07 2.78 1.61
CA ILE A 113 9.46 3.63 2.73
C ILE A 113 8.57 4.87 2.76
N THR A 114 8.18 5.30 3.96
CA THR A 114 7.53 6.60 4.20
C THR A 114 8.36 7.37 5.22
N GLN A 115 8.61 8.65 4.94
CA GLN A 115 9.40 9.55 5.78
C GLN A 115 8.56 10.77 6.21
N PRO A 116 7.71 10.65 7.25
CA PRO A 116 6.82 11.73 7.66
C PRO A 116 7.56 13.02 8.06
N GLY A 117 8.82 12.95 8.49
CA GLY A 117 9.59 14.15 8.85
C GLY A 117 10.02 15.01 7.65
N LYS A 118 9.89 14.50 6.42
CA LYS A 118 10.11 15.28 5.19
C LYS A 118 8.87 16.07 4.77
N TRP A 119 7.71 15.77 5.33
CA TRP A 119 6.48 16.52 5.07
C TRP A 119 6.55 17.86 5.80
N ASN A 120 6.13 18.94 5.15
CA ASN A 120 6.00 20.25 5.79
C ASN A 120 4.51 20.58 5.99
N PRO A 121 3.98 20.46 7.22
CA PRO A 121 2.55 20.73 7.49
C PRO A 121 2.09 22.17 7.19
N ALA A 122 3.03 23.12 7.04
CA ALA A 122 2.71 24.50 6.67
C ALA A 122 2.60 24.72 5.15
N LYS A 123 3.09 23.77 4.34
CA LYS A 123 3.09 23.87 2.86
C LYS A 123 2.19 22.83 2.18
N MET A 124 1.91 21.73 2.85
CA MET A 124 1.06 20.65 2.35
C MET A 124 0.11 20.26 3.47
N GLU A 125 -1.19 20.25 3.18
CA GLU A 125 -2.20 19.83 4.15
C GLU A 125 -2.03 18.34 4.50
N TYR A 126 -2.49 17.97 5.69
CA TYR A 126 -2.45 16.57 6.13
C TYR A 126 -3.22 15.65 5.17
N ASP A 127 -4.35 16.10 4.65
CA ASP A 127 -5.16 15.31 3.72
C ASP A 127 -4.43 15.09 2.38
N ASP A 128 -3.61 16.05 1.93
CA ASP A 128 -2.77 15.88 0.73
C ASP A 128 -1.58 14.93 1.00
N PHE A 129 -1.02 14.94 2.21
CA PHE A 129 -0.04 13.94 2.64
C PHE A 129 -0.63 12.53 2.62
N VAL A 130 -1.85 12.35 3.16
CA VAL A 130 -2.55 11.06 3.15
C VAL A 130 -2.94 10.66 1.73
N ARG A 131 -3.41 11.59 0.90
CA ARG A 131 -3.69 11.38 -0.53
C ARG A 131 -2.45 10.86 -1.26
N SER A 132 -1.28 11.45 -1.00
CA SER A 132 0.01 11.00 -1.56
C SER A 132 0.32 9.55 -1.19
N CYS A 133 0.15 9.20 0.08
CA CYS A 133 0.34 7.82 0.55
C CYS A 133 -0.64 6.85 -0.13
N MET A 134 -1.92 7.21 -0.21
CA MET A 134 -2.96 6.38 -0.82
C MET A 134 -2.73 6.18 -2.31
N MET A 135 -2.33 7.22 -3.04
CA MET A 135 -2.03 7.13 -4.47
C MET A 135 -0.91 6.12 -4.73
N VAL A 136 0.21 6.20 -3.98
CA VAL A 136 1.31 5.25 -4.13
C VAL A 136 0.86 3.83 -3.77
N LEU A 137 0.12 3.64 -2.67
CA LEU A 137 -0.40 2.32 -2.30
C LEU A 137 -1.33 1.72 -3.36
N LEU A 138 -2.26 2.51 -3.91
CA LEU A 138 -3.16 2.04 -4.98
C LEU A 138 -2.38 1.66 -6.24
N GLN A 139 -1.36 2.44 -6.60
CA GLN A 139 -0.50 2.14 -7.74
C GLN A 139 0.30 0.85 -7.52
N LEU A 140 0.82 0.63 -6.32
CA LEU A 140 1.52 -0.60 -5.94
C LEU A 140 0.63 -1.84 -6.05
N MET A 141 -0.67 -1.69 -5.81
CA MET A 141 -1.64 -2.76 -5.92
C MET A 141 -1.97 -3.14 -7.37
N ARG A 142 -1.54 -2.36 -8.38
CA ARG A 142 -1.70 -2.75 -9.79
C ARG A 142 -0.82 -3.94 -10.17
N ASP A 143 0.30 -4.15 -9.47
CA ASP A 143 1.19 -5.29 -9.72
C ASP A 143 0.62 -6.59 -9.08
N PRO A 144 0.29 -7.63 -9.88
CA PRO A 144 -0.14 -8.93 -9.36
C PRO A 144 0.81 -9.54 -8.34
N MET A 145 2.11 -9.28 -8.48
CA MET A 145 3.11 -9.78 -7.56
C MET A 145 2.96 -9.19 -6.17
N THR A 146 2.65 -7.90 -6.09
CA THR A 146 2.29 -7.24 -4.84
C THR A 146 0.99 -7.80 -4.27
N GLN A 147 -0.01 -8.06 -5.11
CA GLN A 147 -1.29 -8.64 -4.67
C GLN A 147 -1.13 -10.07 -4.10
N ILE A 148 -0.22 -10.87 -4.68
CA ILE A 148 -0.02 -12.29 -4.35
C ILE A 148 0.99 -12.48 -3.20
N ASN A 149 2.11 -11.79 -3.22
CA ASN A 149 3.13 -11.96 -2.19
C ASN A 149 2.86 -11.05 -0.99
N GLY A 150 2.34 -9.85 -1.24
CA GLY A 150 2.10 -8.83 -0.23
C GLY A 150 3.17 -7.76 -0.23
N LEU A 151 3.20 -7.01 0.86
CA LEU A 151 4.01 -5.81 1.02
C LEU A 151 4.55 -5.68 2.43
N LYS A 152 5.76 -5.15 2.54
CA LYS A 152 6.39 -4.73 3.80
C LYS A 152 6.57 -3.22 3.75
N SER A 153 6.33 -2.53 4.86
CA SER A 153 6.47 -1.07 4.93
C SER A 153 7.49 -0.66 5.98
N ILE A 154 8.26 0.39 5.69
CA ILE A 154 9.19 1.02 6.63
C ILE A 154 8.75 2.47 6.81
N HIS A 155 8.56 2.88 8.06
CA HIS A 155 8.16 4.23 8.43
C HIS A 155 9.28 4.86 9.25
N ASP A 156 9.98 5.80 8.64
CA ASP A 156 11.13 6.49 9.21
C ASP A 156 10.71 7.84 9.78
N PHE A 157 10.70 7.94 11.10
CA PHE A 157 10.26 9.13 11.82
C PHE A 157 11.37 10.16 12.04
N SER A 158 12.55 9.97 11.42
CA SER A 158 13.61 10.98 11.39
C SER A 158 13.10 12.32 10.88
N GLY A 159 13.51 13.40 11.53
CA GLY A 159 13.08 14.76 11.19
C GLY A 159 11.64 15.11 11.61
N THR A 160 10.91 14.18 12.24
CA THR A 160 9.62 14.55 12.83
C THR A 160 9.81 15.48 14.03
N SER A 161 8.86 16.38 14.20
CA SER A 161 8.86 17.43 15.22
C SER A 161 7.51 17.47 15.91
N TRP A 162 7.39 18.26 16.98
CA TRP A 162 6.13 18.40 17.70
C TRP A 162 4.94 18.76 16.79
N ARG A 163 5.17 19.56 15.75
CA ARG A 163 4.14 19.91 14.75
C ARG A 163 3.58 18.69 14.03
N HIS A 164 4.43 17.70 13.72
CA HIS A 164 4.00 16.45 13.11
C HIS A 164 3.17 15.61 14.08
N TYR A 165 3.58 15.56 15.36
CA TYR A 165 2.87 14.78 16.37
C TYR A 165 1.48 15.31 16.72
N MET A 166 1.18 16.59 16.44
CA MET A 166 -0.20 17.11 16.50
C MET A 166 -1.16 16.41 15.53
N TYR A 167 -0.65 15.75 14.50
CA TYR A 167 -1.42 14.91 13.58
C TYR A 167 -1.48 13.44 14.01
N CYS A 168 -0.67 13.01 14.98
CA CYS A 168 -0.68 11.65 15.52
C CYS A 168 -1.74 11.48 16.62
N THR A 169 -2.98 11.92 16.37
CA THR A 169 -4.10 11.69 17.31
C THR A 169 -4.64 10.27 17.17
N PRO A 170 -5.33 9.70 18.19
CA PRO A 170 -5.83 8.33 18.09
C PRO A 170 -6.79 8.15 16.91
N HIS A 171 -7.62 9.18 16.65
CA HIS A 171 -8.55 9.20 15.53
C HIS A 171 -7.85 9.17 14.16
N LYS A 172 -6.80 9.99 13.98
CA LYS A 172 -6.04 10.05 12.73
C LYS A 172 -5.22 8.78 12.50
N MET A 173 -4.58 8.25 13.54
CA MET A 173 -3.84 6.99 13.46
C MET A 173 -4.76 5.81 13.14
N HIS A 174 -5.93 5.72 13.80
CA HIS A 174 -6.95 4.74 13.46
C HIS A 174 -7.39 4.86 12.00
N PHE A 175 -7.65 6.08 11.54
CA PHE A 175 -8.03 6.35 10.16
C PHE A 175 -6.97 5.86 9.16
N LEU A 176 -5.68 6.12 9.42
CA LEU A 176 -4.58 5.64 8.57
C LEU A 176 -4.56 4.10 8.48
N PHE A 177 -4.70 3.41 9.61
CA PHE A 177 -4.78 1.95 9.63
C PHE A 177 -6.03 1.43 8.91
N TYR A 178 -7.20 2.01 9.16
CA TYR A 178 -8.44 1.65 8.48
C TYR A 178 -8.31 1.80 6.96
N ALA A 179 -7.83 2.95 6.48
CA ALA A 179 -7.65 3.21 5.07
C ALA A 179 -6.64 2.24 4.42
N ALA A 180 -5.47 2.04 5.04
CA ALA A 180 -4.41 1.21 4.48
C ALA A 180 -4.72 -0.30 4.54
N ILE A 181 -5.36 -0.76 5.62
CA ILE A 181 -5.52 -2.20 5.90
C ILE A 181 -6.90 -2.70 5.55
N ASP A 182 -7.97 -1.97 5.88
CA ASP A 182 -9.35 -2.45 5.77
C ASP A 182 -10.07 -1.96 4.50
N CYS A 183 -9.50 -0.97 3.80
CA CYS A 183 -10.06 -0.43 2.55
C CYS A 183 -9.23 -0.81 1.33
N ILE A 184 -7.91 -0.59 1.35
CA ILE A 184 -7.03 -0.95 0.23
C ILE A 184 -6.79 -2.47 0.26
N PRO A 185 -6.82 -3.20 -0.88
CA PRO A 185 -6.63 -4.66 -0.91
C PRO A 185 -5.17 -5.10 -0.66
N ALA A 186 -4.42 -4.33 0.11
CA ALA A 186 -3.03 -4.55 0.47
C ALA A 186 -2.85 -5.71 1.46
N ARG A 187 -1.81 -6.51 1.27
CA ARG A 187 -1.46 -7.62 2.17
C ARG A 187 -0.17 -7.31 2.91
N TYR A 188 -0.26 -6.49 3.94
CA TYR A 188 0.85 -6.19 4.84
C TYR A 188 1.40 -7.47 5.46
N LYS A 189 2.69 -7.73 5.27
CA LYS A 189 3.42 -8.83 5.93
C LYS A 189 4.11 -8.33 7.17
N GLU A 190 4.77 -7.20 7.07
CA GLU A 190 5.52 -6.56 8.14
C GLU A 190 5.40 -5.03 7.99
N ILE A 191 5.35 -4.32 9.11
CA ILE A 191 5.24 -2.87 9.21
C ILE A 191 6.29 -2.44 10.23
N HIS A 192 7.33 -1.75 9.78
CA HIS A 192 8.47 -1.38 10.59
C HIS A 192 8.47 0.11 10.89
N PHE A 193 8.68 0.45 12.15
CA PHE A 193 8.84 1.81 12.64
C PHE A 193 10.29 1.97 13.10
N ILE A 194 10.97 3.00 12.61
CA ILE A 194 12.33 3.38 13.02
C ILE A 194 12.37 4.86 13.36
N ASN A 195 13.34 5.24 14.19
CA ASN A 195 13.57 6.62 14.61
C ASN A 195 12.31 7.27 15.23
N GLU A 196 11.45 6.47 15.86
CA GLU A 196 10.23 6.94 16.48
C GLU A 196 10.49 7.59 17.84
N SER A 197 9.56 8.45 18.27
CA SER A 197 9.60 9.04 19.62
C SER A 197 8.80 8.21 20.62
N PHE A 198 9.05 8.47 21.91
CA PHE A 198 8.21 7.94 22.99
C PHE A 198 6.72 8.29 22.79
N VAL A 199 6.42 9.46 22.19
CA VAL A 199 5.05 9.88 21.86
C VAL A 199 4.42 8.89 20.89
N MET A 200 5.14 8.50 19.83
CA MET A 200 4.64 7.51 18.86
C MET A 200 4.39 6.16 19.53
N ARG A 201 5.27 5.70 20.43
CA ARG A 201 5.08 4.44 21.16
C ARG A 201 3.87 4.48 22.08
N ALA A 202 3.63 5.60 22.76
CA ALA A 202 2.43 5.81 23.58
C ALA A 202 1.15 5.80 22.73
N MET A 203 1.17 6.48 21.58
CA MET A 203 0.06 6.48 20.63
C MET A 203 -0.24 5.08 20.08
N TRP A 204 0.79 4.31 19.77
CA TRP A 204 0.63 2.90 19.38
C TRP A 204 -0.01 2.06 20.49
N ALA A 205 0.36 2.27 21.76
CA ALA A 205 -0.24 1.54 22.88
C ALA A 205 -1.77 1.73 22.98
N ILE A 206 -2.27 2.90 22.56
CA ILE A 206 -3.70 3.20 22.47
C ILE A 206 -4.31 2.53 21.23
N VAL A 207 -3.71 2.76 20.06
CA VAL A 207 -4.26 2.33 18.76
C VAL A 207 -4.17 0.82 18.56
N ARG A 208 -3.25 0.11 19.22
CA ARG A 208 -3.16 -1.35 19.05
C ARG A 208 -4.42 -2.07 19.53
N GLY A 209 -5.15 -1.53 20.52
CA GLY A 209 -6.36 -2.17 21.08
C GLY A 209 -7.50 -2.33 20.07
N ILE A 210 -7.54 -1.50 19.03
CA ILE A 210 -8.56 -1.52 17.98
C ILE A 210 -8.13 -2.33 16.75
N LEU A 211 -6.86 -2.76 16.68
CA LEU A 211 -6.34 -3.53 15.55
C LEU A 211 -6.48 -5.03 15.79
N SER A 212 -6.76 -5.77 14.71
CA SER A 212 -6.77 -7.23 14.76
C SER A 212 -5.42 -7.78 15.22
N GLU A 213 -5.43 -8.93 15.89
CA GLU A 213 -4.21 -9.62 16.34
C GLU A 213 -3.22 -9.85 15.20
N LYS A 214 -3.75 -10.22 14.01
CA LYS A 214 -2.98 -10.42 12.78
C LYS A 214 -2.18 -9.18 12.35
N ILE A 215 -2.70 -7.97 12.59
CA ILE A 215 -1.98 -6.74 12.26
C ILE A 215 -1.02 -6.37 13.39
N ARG A 216 -1.46 -6.49 14.64
CA ARG A 216 -0.61 -6.23 15.81
C ARG A 216 0.68 -7.06 15.78
N SER A 217 0.61 -8.33 15.38
CA SER A 217 1.77 -9.22 15.29
C SER A 217 2.71 -8.92 14.13
N ARG A 218 2.36 -7.96 13.26
CA ARG A 218 3.15 -7.55 12.10
C ARG A 218 3.77 -6.17 12.25
N VAL A 219 3.57 -5.51 13.38
CA VAL A 219 4.13 -4.20 13.67
C VAL A 219 5.39 -4.37 14.51
N TYR A 220 6.49 -3.83 14.02
CA TYR A 220 7.81 -3.89 14.61
C TYR A 220 8.29 -2.46 14.90
N PHE A 221 8.80 -2.25 16.10
CA PHE A 221 9.50 -1.03 16.49
C PHE A 221 10.95 -1.39 16.70
N HIS A 222 11.84 -0.65 16.06
CA HIS A 222 13.27 -0.90 16.11
C HIS A 222 13.97 0.18 16.92
N SER A 223 14.88 -0.23 17.80
CA SER A 223 15.63 0.72 18.62
C SER A 223 16.73 1.40 17.82
N LYS A 224 17.23 0.74 16.78
CA LYS A 224 18.26 1.23 15.88
C LYS A 224 17.94 0.86 14.43
N VAL A 225 18.45 1.65 13.48
CA VAL A 225 18.18 1.45 12.05
C VAL A 225 18.76 0.13 11.53
N GLU A 226 19.90 -0.30 12.07
CA GLU A 226 20.62 -1.50 11.66
C GLU A 226 19.80 -2.79 11.90
N GLU A 227 18.86 -2.77 12.85
CA GLU A 227 17.94 -3.89 13.12
C GLU A 227 17.05 -4.22 11.90
N LEU A 228 16.92 -3.30 10.93
CA LEU A 228 16.25 -3.60 9.66
C LEU A 228 16.94 -4.73 8.88
N LEU A 229 18.26 -4.91 9.02
CA LEU A 229 19.01 -5.95 8.32
C LEU A 229 18.64 -7.37 8.80
N ASP A 230 18.00 -7.50 9.95
CA ASP A 230 17.45 -8.78 10.43
C ASP A 230 16.19 -9.20 9.64
N PHE A 231 15.54 -8.26 8.96
CA PHE A 231 14.25 -8.45 8.26
C PHE A 231 14.37 -8.30 6.74
N PHE A 232 15.36 -7.53 6.28
CA PHE A 232 15.58 -7.21 4.88
C PHE A 232 17.04 -7.46 4.50
N PRO A 233 17.33 -8.16 3.39
CA PRO A 233 18.70 -8.30 2.94
C PRO A 233 19.26 -6.93 2.48
N PRO A 234 20.59 -6.71 2.58
CA PRO A 234 21.22 -5.46 2.16
C PRO A 234 20.86 -5.03 0.73
N SER A 235 20.73 -6.00 -0.18
CA SER A 235 20.36 -5.78 -1.59
C SER A 235 18.96 -5.20 -1.81
N VAL A 236 18.10 -5.17 -0.78
CA VAL A 236 16.76 -4.56 -0.84
C VAL A 236 16.76 -3.16 -0.23
N LEU A 237 17.57 -2.92 0.81
CA LEU A 237 17.55 -1.66 1.54
C LEU A 237 18.40 -0.58 0.85
N PRO A 238 18.01 0.71 0.97
CA PRO A 238 18.85 1.82 0.60
C PRO A 238 20.12 1.90 1.45
N VAL A 239 21.18 2.51 0.92
CA VAL A 239 22.44 2.74 1.65
C VAL A 239 22.24 3.53 2.95
N GLU A 240 21.26 4.45 3.01
CA GLU A 240 20.91 5.23 4.20
C GLU A 240 20.34 4.37 5.35
N TYR A 241 19.89 3.16 5.04
CA TYR A 241 19.38 2.19 6.01
C TYR A 241 20.31 0.96 6.14
N GLY A 242 21.58 1.10 5.73
CA GLY A 242 22.60 0.05 5.84
C GLY A 242 22.59 -0.98 4.71
N GLY A 243 21.87 -0.73 3.61
CA GLY A 243 21.80 -1.61 2.45
C GLY A 243 22.74 -1.22 1.30
N GLU A 244 22.42 -1.73 0.11
CA GLU A 244 23.23 -1.61 -1.11
C GLU A 244 22.52 -0.81 -2.22
N VAL A 245 21.22 -0.53 -2.08
CA VAL A 245 20.44 0.16 -3.11
C VAL A 245 20.80 1.65 -3.13
N GLN A 246 21.19 2.14 -4.32
CA GLN A 246 21.53 3.53 -4.59
C GLN A 246 20.47 4.19 -5.49
N ASP A 247 20.50 5.53 -5.58
CA ASP A 247 19.77 6.34 -6.56
C ASP A 247 18.26 6.05 -6.66
N ILE A 248 17.56 6.11 -5.52
CA ILE A 248 16.11 5.92 -5.47
C ILE A 248 15.40 7.19 -5.96
N SER A 249 14.96 7.15 -7.21
CA SER A 249 14.20 8.24 -7.82
C SER A 249 12.71 7.90 -7.88
N MET A 250 11.91 8.68 -7.14
CA MET A 250 10.45 8.63 -7.24
C MET A 250 9.98 9.00 -8.66
N GLU A 251 10.69 9.90 -9.34
CA GLU A 251 10.40 10.24 -10.74
C GLU A 251 10.58 9.01 -11.64
N THR A 252 11.69 8.29 -11.51
CA THR A 252 11.93 7.05 -12.28
C THR A 252 10.87 6.00 -11.97
N TRP A 253 10.48 5.87 -10.69
CA TRP A 253 9.39 4.96 -10.31
C TRP A 253 8.06 5.38 -10.93
N LEU A 254 7.67 6.66 -10.86
CA LEU A 254 6.43 7.18 -11.47
C LEU A 254 6.44 6.97 -12.98
N ARG A 255 7.55 7.29 -13.67
CA ARG A 255 7.71 7.03 -15.10
C ARG A 255 7.51 5.56 -15.43
N LYS A 256 8.10 4.66 -14.65
CA LYS A 256 7.92 3.20 -14.83
C LYS A 256 6.49 2.78 -14.56
N ALA A 257 5.90 3.27 -13.48
CA ALA A 257 4.54 2.95 -13.06
C ALA A 257 3.52 3.38 -14.12
N ASN A 258 3.79 4.49 -14.83
CA ASN A 258 2.98 5.06 -15.92
C ASN A 258 3.23 4.50 -17.30
N LYS A 259 4.23 3.64 -17.48
CA LYS A 259 4.35 2.92 -18.75
C LYS A 259 3.16 1.98 -18.89
N GLU A 260 2.62 1.88 -20.09
CA GLU A 260 1.65 0.84 -20.40
C GLU A 260 2.29 -0.51 -20.09
N HIS A 261 1.71 -1.21 -19.11
CA HIS A 261 2.14 -2.55 -18.76
C HIS A 261 1.34 -3.51 -19.62
N GLU A 262 1.98 -4.07 -20.66
CA GLU A 262 1.40 -5.09 -21.55
C GLU A 262 0.95 -6.35 -20.79
N THR A 263 1.44 -6.55 -19.55
CA THR A 263 1.17 -7.73 -18.74
C THR A 263 0.56 -7.39 -17.39
N ASN A 264 -0.74 -7.70 -17.30
CA ASN A 264 -1.59 -7.98 -16.14
C ASN A 264 -2.50 -6.82 -15.68
N THR A 265 -3.81 -7.01 -15.55
CA THR A 265 -4.66 -8.21 -15.56
C THR A 265 -5.75 -8.05 -16.63
N ILE A 266 -6.43 -9.12 -17.05
CA ILE A 266 -7.65 -9.22 -17.90
C ILE A 266 -7.88 -8.22 -19.07
N LYS A 267 -7.86 -6.89 -18.88
CA LYS A 267 -8.02 -5.87 -19.95
C LYS A 267 -7.03 -4.70 -19.95
N GLY A 268 -6.11 -4.60 -18.99
CA GLY A 268 -4.94 -3.70 -19.04
C GLY A 268 -5.23 -2.27 -19.51
N GLN A 269 -6.11 -1.53 -18.84
CA GLN A 269 -6.34 -0.12 -19.15
C GLN A 269 -5.19 0.78 -18.61
N PRO A 270 -4.84 1.87 -19.33
CA PRO A 270 -3.77 2.79 -18.94
C PRO A 270 -4.02 3.48 -17.59
N ASN A 271 -2.94 3.95 -16.97
CA ASN A 271 -3.01 4.70 -15.72
C ASN A 271 -3.77 6.02 -15.92
N TYR A 272 -4.76 6.25 -15.07
CA TYR A 272 -5.31 7.58 -14.86
C TYR A 272 -4.98 7.99 -13.43
N TYR A 273 -4.23 9.08 -13.29
CA TYR A 273 -4.26 9.90 -12.09
C TYR A 273 -5.54 10.73 -12.07
#